data_AF-A0A957Z7F8-F1
#
_entry.id   AF-A0A957Z7F8-F1
#
_cell.length_a   1.000
_cell.length_b   1.000
_cell.length_c   1.000
_cell.angle_alpha   90.00
_cell.angle_beta   90.00
_cell.angle_gamma   90.00
#
_symmetry.space_group_name_H-M   'P 1'
#
loop_
_entity.id
_entity.type
_entity.pdbx_description
1 polymer ?
#
loop_
_entity_poly.entity_id
_entity_poly.type
_entity_poly.pdbx_seq_one_letter_code
_entity_poly.pdbx_strand_id
1 'polypeptide(L)'
;LFLAELGADPADARVRRGCEYVLTHSVAANEAFSVYQSLRPSGALHCLNGNLLYALAKLGYAGDERVQAALAWQVNAITGEGDVRFYETGTSGPGFACGVNLGQPCGWGAVKAVKALAAVPAAQRTPAMQRAIAAGVEFLFSRDPAVADYPYTERVSPHWFKFGFPLSYWSDVLETAAVLAELGYGGDSRLAPAIALILGKQDAHGRWKLENALNRKMWIDIEPRGKPSKWVTLRA
;
A
#
# COMPACT_ATOMS: atom_id res chain seq x y z
N LEU A 1 -6.61 6.50 -6.85
CA LEU A 1 -5.49 6.50 -5.88
C LEU A 1 -5.46 7.79 -5.07
N PHE A 2 -4.87 8.88 -5.56
CA PHE A 2 -4.59 10.06 -4.74
C PHE A 2 -5.82 10.83 -4.26
N LEU A 3 -6.92 10.80 -5.00
CA LEU A 3 -8.20 11.36 -4.53
C LEU A 3 -8.68 10.73 -3.22
N ALA A 4 -8.43 9.43 -3.02
CA ALA A 4 -8.76 8.76 -1.77
C ALA A 4 -7.87 9.25 -0.60
N GLU A 5 -6.57 9.40 -0.84
CA GLU A 5 -5.62 9.95 0.14
C GLU A 5 -5.92 11.42 0.50
N LEU A 6 -6.51 12.17 -0.44
CA LEU A 6 -6.96 13.55 -0.24
C LEU A 6 -8.35 13.67 0.40
N GLY A 7 -9.03 12.56 0.68
CA GLY A 7 -10.37 12.56 1.27
C GLY A 7 -11.47 13.09 0.33
N ALA A 8 -11.35 12.83 -0.97
CA ALA A 8 -12.38 13.20 -1.94
C ALA A 8 -13.74 12.57 -1.59
N ASP A 9 -14.82 13.32 -1.83
CA ASP A 9 -16.18 12.85 -1.59
C ASP A 9 -16.52 11.66 -2.51
N PRO A 10 -16.84 10.46 -1.97
CA PRO A 10 -17.23 9.31 -2.77
C PRO A 10 -18.53 9.52 -3.56
N ALA A 11 -19.38 10.48 -3.15
CA ALA A 11 -20.61 10.80 -3.87
C ALA A 11 -20.39 11.69 -5.10
N ASP A 12 -19.22 12.35 -5.24
CA ASP A 12 -18.94 13.23 -6.38
C ASP A 12 -18.95 12.44 -7.70
N ALA A 13 -19.78 12.88 -8.64
CA ALA A 13 -19.96 12.18 -9.91
C ALA A 13 -18.67 12.04 -10.74
N ARG A 14 -17.70 12.94 -10.61
CA ARG A 14 -16.39 12.86 -11.29
C ARG A 14 -15.52 11.79 -10.65
N VAL A 15 -15.56 11.68 -9.33
CA VAL A 15 -14.85 10.63 -8.57
C VAL A 15 -15.40 9.26 -8.96
N ARG A 16 -16.73 9.10 -8.93
CA ARG A 16 -17.40 7.86 -9.34
C ARG A 16 -17.07 7.45 -10.77
N ARG A 17 -17.12 8.38 -11.73
CA ARG A 17 -16.70 8.11 -13.12
C ARG A 17 -15.25 7.64 -13.21
N GLY A 18 -14.35 8.22 -12.42
CA GLY A 18 -12.95 7.79 -12.36
C GLY A 18 -12.80 6.37 -11.82
N CYS A 19 -13.53 6.03 -10.75
CA CYS A 19 -13.55 4.67 -10.19
C CYS A 19 -14.10 3.64 -11.20
N GLU A 20 -15.24 3.93 -11.85
CA GLU A 20 -15.80 3.03 -12.88
C GLU A 20 -14.83 2.83 -14.04
N TYR A 21 -14.15 3.89 -14.49
CA TYR A 21 -13.19 3.79 -15.57
C TYR A 21 -12.06 2.82 -15.22
N VAL A 22 -11.49 2.95 -14.01
CA VAL A 22 -10.43 2.05 -13.53
C VAL A 22 -10.93 0.61 -13.41
N LEU A 23 -12.09 0.40 -12.80
CA LEU A 23 -12.66 -0.94 -12.63
C LEU A 23 -12.98 -1.62 -13.97
N THR A 24 -13.36 -0.85 -14.99
CA THR A 24 -13.71 -1.36 -16.31
C THR A 24 -12.47 -1.64 -17.19
N HIS A 25 -11.39 -0.87 -17.02
CA HIS A 25 -10.28 -0.87 -17.98
C HIS A 25 -8.92 -1.25 -17.37
N SER A 26 -8.89 -1.80 -16.15
CA SER A 26 -7.61 -2.13 -15.49
C SER A 26 -7.58 -3.51 -14.82
N VAL A 27 -8.68 -4.26 -14.86
CA VAL A 27 -8.78 -5.60 -14.28
C VAL A 27 -8.44 -6.66 -15.33
N ALA A 28 -7.50 -7.54 -15.02
CA ALA A 28 -7.06 -8.64 -15.86
C ALA A 28 -7.93 -9.90 -15.66
N ALA A 29 -7.71 -10.93 -16.50
CA ALA A 29 -8.47 -12.18 -16.44
C ALA A 29 -8.28 -12.99 -15.14
N ASN A 30 -7.29 -12.65 -14.31
CA ASN A 30 -7.09 -13.21 -12.98
C ASN A 30 -7.71 -12.35 -11.86
N GLU A 31 -8.65 -11.46 -12.24
CA GLU A 31 -9.41 -10.56 -11.34
C GLU A 31 -8.57 -9.50 -10.62
N ALA A 32 -7.25 -9.45 -10.86
CA ALA A 32 -6.35 -8.46 -10.31
C ALA A 32 -6.21 -7.24 -11.22
N PHE A 33 -5.84 -6.10 -10.64
CA PHE A 33 -5.42 -4.94 -11.42
C PHE A 33 -4.06 -5.19 -12.07
N SER A 34 -3.93 -4.84 -13.35
CA SER A 34 -2.71 -4.98 -14.14
C SER A 34 -2.07 -3.64 -14.46
N VAL A 35 -0.73 -3.56 -14.39
CA VAL A 35 0.02 -2.39 -14.87
C VAL A 35 0.03 -2.26 -16.40
N TYR A 36 -0.37 -3.30 -17.13
CA TYR A 36 -0.33 -3.31 -18.59
C TYR A 36 -1.66 -2.90 -19.19
N GLN A 37 -1.61 -2.06 -20.22
CA GLN A 37 -2.80 -1.70 -21.02
C GLN A 37 -3.45 -2.92 -21.68
N SER A 38 -2.66 -3.96 -22.00
CA SER A 38 -3.16 -5.22 -22.55
C SER A 38 -3.79 -6.16 -21.50
N LEU A 39 -3.97 -5.71 -20.25
CA LEU A 39 -4.63 -6.44 -19.17
C LEU A 39 -4.05 -7.84 -18.93
N ARG A 40 -2.74 -7.99 -19.12
CA ARG A 40 -2.07 -9.26 -18.89
C ARG A 40 -2.01 -9.55 -17.38
N PRO A 41 -2.40 -10.75 -16.92
CA PRO A 41 -2.28 -11.17 -15.53
C PRO A 41 -0.88 -11.03 -14.93
N SER A 42 0.17 -11.15 -15.76
CA SER A 42 1.57 -10.96 -15.34
C SER A 42 1.93 -9.53 -14.93
N GLY A 43 1.02 -8.57 -15.14
CA GLY A 43 1.14 -7.20 -14.65
C GLY A 43 0.52 -6.98 -13.27
N ALA A 44 -0.03 -8.01 -12.64
CA ALA A 44 -0.58 -7.92 -11.30
C ALA A 44 0.56 -7.87 -10.26
N LEU A 45 0.59 -6.80 -9.48
CA LEU A 45 1.57 -6.56 -8.41
C LEU A 45 0.83 -6.25 -7.11
N HIS A 46 1.35 -6.72 -5.98
CA HIS A 46 0.80 -6.40 -4.66
C HIS A 46 0.74 -4.90 -4.37
N CYS A 47 1.77 -4.13 -4.77
CA CYS A 47 1.78 -2.68 -4.52
C CYS A 47 0.74 -1.91 -5.36
N LEU A 48 0.48 -2.35 -6.60
CA LEU A 48 -0.57 -1.77 -7.44
C LEU A 48 -1.95 -2.09 -6.86
N ASN A 49 -2.21 -3.38 -6.63
CA ASN A 49 -3.50 -3.86 -6.15
C ASN A 49 -3.79 -3.30 -4.76
N GLY A 50 -2.82 -3.31 -3.84
CA GLY A 50 -2.96 -2.71 -2.53
C GLY A 50 -3.35 -1.22 -2.57
N ASN A 51 -2.68 -0.43 -3.42
CA ASN A 51 -3.05 0.98 -3.58
C ASN A 51 -4.47 1.16 -4.15
N LEU A 52 -4.82 0.41 -5.21
CA LEU A 52 -6.12 0.55 -5.87
C LEU A 52 -7.27 0.07 -4.98
N LEU A 53 -7.11 -1.08 -4.33
CA LEU A 53 -8.08 -1.63 -3.38
C LEU A 53 -8.31 -0.69 -2.20
N TYR A 54 -7.25 -0.15 -1.60
CA TYR A 54 -7.37 0.87 -0.55
C TYR A 54 -8.17 2.07 -1.04
N ALA A 55 -7.80 2.62 -2.20
CA ALA A 55 -8.46 3.81 -2.74
C ALA A 55 -9.93 3.55 -3.08
N LEU A 56 -10.26 2.41 -3.69
CA LEU A 56 -11.62 2.04 -4.04
C LEU A 56 -12.47 1.81 -2.79
N ALA A 57 -11.93 1.14 -1.76
CA ALA A 57 -12.62 0.98 -0.49
C ALA A 57 -12.96 2.33 0.16
N LYS A 58 -11.99 3.25 0.22
CA LYS A 58 -12.20 4.62 0.73
C LYS A 58 -13.18 5.45 -0.10
N LEU A 59 -13.31 5.14 -1.39
CA LEU A 59 -14.20 5.84 -2.32
C LEU A 59 -15.58 5.16 -2.47
N GLY A 60 -15.96 4.27 -1.53
CA GLY A 60 -17.30 3.69 -1.47
C GLY A 60 -17.51 2.45 -2.33
N TYR A 61 -16.44 1.89 -2.90
CA TYR A 61 -16.47 0.69 -3.75
C TYR A 61 -16.12 -0.60 -3.01
N ALA A 62 -16.06 -0.58 -1.68
CA ALA A 62 -15.74 -1.77 -0.90
C ALA A 62 -16.68 -2.95 -1.21
N GLY A 63 -17.96 -2.70 -1.50
CA GLY A 63 -18.93 -3.75 -1.84
C GLY A 63 -19.03 -4.11 -3.33
N ASP A 64 -18.24 -3.49 -4.22
CA ASP A 64 -18.27 -3.80 -5.65
C ASP A 64 -17.69 -5.20 -5.90
N GLU A 65 -18.37 -6.02 -6.73
CA GLU A 65 -17.98 -7.41 -6.99
C GLU A 65 -16.56 -7.52 -7.56
N ARG A 66 -16.13 -6.56 -8.40
CA ARG A 66 -14.78 -6.53 -8.99
C ARG A 66 -13.72 -6.21 -7.92
N VAL A 67 -14.08 -5.36 -6.95
CA VAL A 67 -13.21 -5.06 -5.80
C VAL A 67 -13.11 -6.26 -4.87
N GLN A 68 -14.22 -6.96 -4.63
CA GLN A 68 -14.24 -8.20 -3.83
C GLN A 68 -13.41 -9.31 -4.48
N ALA A 69 -13.51 -9.49 -5.81
CA ALA A 69 -12.70 -10.44 -6.55
C ALA A 69 -11.20 -10.09 -6.48
N ALA A 70 -10.84 -8.81 -6.68
CA ALA A 70 -9.45 -8.36 -6.54
C ALA A 70 -8.91 -8.47 -5.10
N LEU A 71 -9.76 -8.31 -4.08
CA LEU A 71 -9.42 -8.60 -2.68
C LEU A 71 -9.15 -10.09 -2.46
N ALA A 72 -9.99 -10.97 -3.03
CA ALA A 72 -9.77 -12.41 -2.98
C ALA A 72 -8.46 -12.82 -3.67
N TRP A 73 -8.17 -12.26 -4.85
CA TRP A 73 -6.87 -12.41 -5.50
C TRP A 73 -5.73 -11.95 -4.60
N GLN A 74 -5.85 -10.78 -3.97
CA GLN A 74 -4.82 -10.21 -3.12
C GLN A 74 -4.56 -11.09 -1.88
N VAL A 75 -5.60 -11.69 -1.30
CA VAL A 75 -5.48 -12.66 -0.21
C VAL A 75 -4.74 -13.92 -0.67
N ASN A 76 -5.19 -14.54 -1.75
CA ASN A 76 -4.60 -15.77 -2.29
C ASN A 76 -3.14 -15.56 -2.72
N ALA A 77 -2.84 -14.41 -3.32
CA ALA A 77 -1.48 -14.03 -3.69
C ALA A 77 -0.56 -13.84 -2.47
N ILE A 78 -1.08 -13.42 -1.32
CA ILE A 78 -0.29 -13.33 -0.08
C ILE A 78 -0.06 -14.71 0.52
N THR A 79 -1.13 -15.49 0.69
CA THR A 79 -1.10 -16.75 1.44
C THR A 79 -0.58 -17.92 0.61
N GLY A 80 -0.68 -17.86 -0.71
CA GLY A 80 -0.49 -19.01 -1.59
C GLY A 80 -1.64 -20.01 -1.54
N GLU A 81 -2.74 -19.67 -0.87
CA GLU A 81 -3.96 -20.48 -0.86
C GLU A 81 -4.84 -20.17 -2.09
N GLY A 82 -5.68 -21.13 -2.48
CA GLY A 82 -6.62 -20.96 -3.60
C GLY A 82 -6.00 -21.12 -5.00
N ASP A 83 -6.78 -20.82 -6.03
CA ASP A 83 -6.33 -20.87 -7.42
C ASP A 83 -5.67 -19.52 -7.80
N VAL A 84 -4.37 -19.39 -7.51
CA VAL A 84 -3.57 -18.24 -7.88
C VAL A 84 -2.38 -18.68 -8.74
N ARG A 85 -2.27 -18.08 -9.93
CA ARG A 85 -1.12 -18.25 -10.80
C ARG A 85 -0.09 -17.16 -10.56
N PHE A 86 1.15 -17.57 -10.35
CA PHE A 86 2.29 -16.67 -10.20
C PHE A 86 3.00 -16.41 -11.54
N TYR A 87 3.58 -15.22 -11.66
CA TYR A 87 4.28 -14.77 -12.85
C TYR A 87 5.62 -14.14 -12.47
N GLU A 88 6.69 -14.57 -13.13
CA GLU A 88 8.07 -14.12 -12.85
C GLU A 88 8.21 -12.59 -12.82
N THR A 89 7.49 -11.88 -13.69
CA THR A 89 7.55 -10.42 -13.84
C THR A 89 6.59 -9.64 -12.93
N GLY A 90 5.65 -10.31 -12.27
CA GLY A 90 4.56 -9.72 -11.48
C GLY A 90 4.66 -10.11 -10.01
N THR A 91 3.55 -10.52 -9.40
CA THR A 91 3.59 -11.36 -8.20
C THR A 91 4.15 -12.73 -8.58
N SER A 92 5.39 -13.01 -8.15
CA SER A 92 6.19 -14.16 -8.59
C SER A 92 6.08 -15.37 -7.68
N GLY A 93 5.34 -15.26 -6.57
CA GLY A 93 5.12 -16.30 -5.59
C GLY A 93 4.29 -15.77 -4.41
N PRO A 94 3.96 -16.62 -3.43
CA PRO A 94 3.31 -16.19 -2.20
C PRO A 94 4.26 -15.35 -1.32
N GLY A 95 3.77 -14.86 -0.18
CA GLY A 95 4.62 -14.19 0.80
C GLY A 95 5.26 -12.91 0.27
N PHE A 96 4.51 -12.16 -0.55
CA PHE A 96 4.94 -10.89 -1.15
C PHE A 96 6.08 -10.97 -2.17
N ALA A 97 6.37 -12.16 -2.71
CA ALA A 97 7.37 -12.35 -3.74
C ALA A 97 7.04 -11.50 -4.99
N CYS A 98 8.04 -10.75 -5.45
CA CYS A 98 7.85 -9.69 -6.43
C CYS A 98 8.89 -9.77 -7.54
N GLY A 99 8.44 -9.89 -8.79
CA GLY A 99 9.30 -9.88 -9.97
C GLY A 99 10.12 -8.61 -10.14
N VAL A 100 9.57 -7.46 -9.70
CA VAL A 100 10.31 -6.17 -9.68
C VAL A 100 11.44 -6.20 -8.65
N ASN A 101 11.32 -7.04 -7.62
CA ASN A 101 12.36 -7.30 -6.61
C ASN A 101 13.09 -8.63 -6.89
N LEU A 102 13.26 -8.99 -8.16
CA LEU A 102 13.96 -10.21 -8.60
C LEU A 102 13.45 -11.50 -7.95
N GLY A 103 12.13 -11.57 -7.74
CA GLY A 103 11.46 -12.71 -7.12
C GLY A 103 11.48 -12.71 -5.58
N GLN A 104 12.21 -11.79 -4.96
CA GLN A 104 12.29 -11.69 -3.50
C GLN A 104 11.02 -11.04 -2.91
N PRO A 105 10.64 -11.37 -1.66
CA PRO A 105 9.59 -10.67 -0.93
C PRO A 105 9.84 -9.16 -0.85
N CYS A 106 8.82 -8.35 -1.14
CA CYS A 106 8.96 -6.90 -1.22
C CYS A 106 8.27 -6.18 -0.04
N GLY A 107 9.05 -5.45 0.76
CA GLY A 107 8.54 -4.60 1.85
C GLY A 107 7.45 -3.63 1.41
N TRP A 108 7.66 -2.90 0.32
CA TRP A 108 6.64 -1.98 -0.22
C TRP A 108 5.37 -2.70 -0.67
N GLY A 109 5.51 -3.87 -1.32
CA GLY A 109 4.38 -4.71 -1.71
C GLY A 109 3.55 -5.13 -0.50
N ALA A 110 4.21 -5.56 0.57
CA ALA A 110 3.56 -5.97 1.80
C ALA A 110 2.80 -4.82 2.47
N VAL A 111 3.42 -3.65 2.66
CA VAL A 111 2.73 -2.50 3.29
C VAL A 111 1.46 -2.13 2.53
N LYS A 112 1.54 -2.02 1.20
CA LYS A 112 0.38 -1.66 0.37
C LYS A 112 -0.72 -2.72 0.39
N ALA A 113 -0.34 -3.99 0.31
CA ALA A 113 -1.27 -5.09 0.39
C ALA A 113 -2.00 -5.13 1.74
N VAL A 114 -1.25 -5.03 2.84
CA VAL A 114 -1.81 -5.01 4.21
C VAL A 114 -2.68 -3.77 4.42
N LYS A 115 -2.27 -2.60 3.93
CA LYS A 115 -3.07 -1.36 3.96
C LYS A 115 -4.44 -1.53 3.30
N ALA A 116 -4.52 -2.22 2.17
CA ALA A 116 -5.78 -2.49 1.51
C ALA A 116 -6.70 -3.39 2.35
N LEU A 117 -6.15 -4.48 2.91
CA LEU A 117 -6.92 -5.40 3.74
C LEU A 117 -7.36 -4.74 5.06
N ALA A 118 -6.52 -3.86 5.62
CA ALA A 118 -6.86 -3.07 6.81
C ALA A 118 -8.02 -2.08 6.54
N ALA A 119 -8.15 -1.56 5.31
CA ALA A 119 -9.25 -0.67 4.96
C ALA A 119 -10.62 -1.36 4.89
N VAL A 120 -10.67 -2.69 4.80
CA VAL A 120 -11.93 -3.45 4.97
C VAL A 120 -12.34 -3.38 6.45
N PRO A 121 -13.58 -2.98 6.78
CA PRO A 121 -14.04 -2.93 8.17
C PRO A 121 -13.84 -4.26 8.90
N ALA A 122 -13.39 -4.23 10.16
CA ALA A 122 -13.04 -5.44 10.91
C ALA A 122 -14.15 -6.51 10.91
N ALA A 123 -15.42 -6.09 11.03
CA ALA A 123 -16.59 -6.98 10.99
C ALA A 123 -16.85 -7.64 9.62
N GLN A 124 -16.26 -7.11 8.54
CA GLN A 124 -16.39 -7.61 7.17
C GLN A 124 -15.14 -8.40 6.71
N ARG A 125 -14.08 -8.44 7.52
CA ARG A 125 -12.86 -9.18 7.18
C ARG A 125 -13.11 -10.68 7.32
N THR A 126 -12.98 -11.42 6.22
CA THR A 126 -13.12 -12.88 6.21
C THR A 126 -11.95 -13.54 6.95
N PRO A 127 -12.09 -14.82 7.37
CA PRO A 127 -10.97 -15.57 7.95
C PRO A 127 -9.73 -15.62 7.04
N ALA A 128 -9.93 -15.65 5.71
CA ALA A 128 -8.83 -15.63 4.76
C ALA A 128 -8.12 -14.26 4.72
N MET A 129 -8.88 -13.15 4.77
CA MET A 129 -8.30 -11.82 4.92
C MET A 129 -7.52 -11.68 6.23
N GLN A 130 -8.04 -12.23 7.34
CA GLN A 130 -7.34 -12.21 8.63
C GLN A 130 -6.02 -12.98 8.57
N ARG A 131 -5.98 -14.16 7.93
CA ARG A 131 -4.72 -14.89 7.70
C ARG A 131 -3.73 -14.10 6.85
N ALA A 132 -4.20 -13.47 5.77
CA ALA A 132 -3.34 -12.64 4.92
C ALA A 132 -2.80 -11.40 5.65
N ILE A 133 -3.62 -10.76 6.48
CA ILE A 133 -3.19 -9.66 7.36
C ILE A 133 -2.13 -10.16 8.33
N ALA A 134 -2.36 -11.29 9.01
CA ALA A 134 -1.40 -11.86 9.95
C ALA A 134 -0.07 -12.19 9.26
N ALA A 135 -0.09 -12.83 8.09
CA ALA A 135 1.12 -13.10 7.30
C ALA A 135 1.87 -11.81 6.91
N GLY A 136 1.14 -10.75 6.57
CA GLY A 136 1.72 -9.44 6.28
C GLY A 136 2.32 -8.75 7.49
N VAL A 137 1.65 -8.79 8.64
CA VAL A 137 2.18 -8.26 9.91
C VAL A 137 3.45 -9.00 10.31
N GLU A 138 3.44 -10.33 10.26
CA GLU A 138 4.61 -11.14 10.58
C GLU A 138 5.78 -10.86 9.63
N PHE A 139 5.51 -10.70 8.32
CA PHE A 139 6.55 -10.29 7.38
C PHE A 139 7.09 -8.88 7.68
N LEU A 140 6.22 -7.91 7.96
CA LEU A 140 6.64 -6.54 8.27
C LEU A 140 7.45 -6.44 9.57
N PHE A 141 7.18 -7.32 10.55
CA PHE A 141 7.94 -7.45 11.79
C PHE A 141 9.09 -8.46 11.75
N SER A 142 9.27 -9.20 10.64
CA SER A 142 10.44 -10.08 10.45
C SER A 142 11.76 -9.30 10.40
N ARG A 143 11.67 -7.98 10.18
CA ARG A 143 12.74 -7.00 10.17
C ARG A 143 12.31 -5.79 10.98
N ASP A 144 13.27 -4.99 11.42
CA ASP A 144 12.98 -3.71 12.08
C ASP A 144 12.53 -2.68 11.02
N PRO A 145 11.31 -2.13 11.08
CA PRO A 145 10.87 -1.11 10.12
C PRO A 145 11.71 0.17 10.11
N ALA A 146 12.49 0.44 11.17
CA ALA A 146 13.46 1.54 11.24
C ALA A 146 14.79 1.22 10.53
N VAL A 147 15.07 -0.04 10.21
CA VAL A 147 16.23 -0.49 9.44
C VAL A 147 15.85 -0.87 8.01
N ALA A 148 14.65 -1.44 7.84
CA ALA A 148 14.03 -1.78 6.56
C ALA A 148 14.85 -2.74 5.68
N ASP A 149 15.62 -3.63 6.30
CA ASP A 149 16.42 -4.69 5.66
C ASP A 149 15.57 -5.90 5.25
N TYR A 150 14.35 -5.65 4.73
CA TYR A 150 13.59 -6.64 3.98
C TYR A 150 14.42 -7.14 2.78
N PRO A 151 14.19 -8.35 2.24
CA PRO A 151 14.97 -8.87 1.13
C PRO A 151 15.20 -7.84 0.01
N TYR A 152 16.47 -7.54 -0.26
CA TYR A 152 16.94 -6.58 -1.26
C TYR A 152 18.17 -7.14 -1.98
N THR A 153 18.51 -6.57 -3.15
CA THR A 153 19.68 -7.01 -3.93
C THR A 153 20.95 -6.23 -3.59
N GLU A 154 20.92 -4.90 -3.68
CA GLU A 154 22.13 -4.08 -3.50
C GLU A 154 22.15 -3.33 -2.17
N ARG A 155 21.04 -2.66 -1.85
CA ARG A 155 20.91 -1.82 -0.66
C ARG A 155 19.46 -1.60 -0.28
N VAL A 156 19.25 -1.29 0.99
CA VAL A 156 17.99 -0.71 1.47
C VAL A 156 17.73 0.61 0.74
N SER A 157 16.51 0.77 0.23
CA SER A 157 16.14 1.97 -0.52
C SER A 157 16.03 3.19 0.41
N PRO A 158 16.72 4.31 0.11
CA PRO A 158 16.61 5.53 0.92
C PRO A 158 15.20 6.16 0.85
N HIS A 159 14.33 5.72 -0.07
CA HIS A 159 12.95 6.17 -0.13
C HIS A 159 12.13 5.69 1.06
N TRP A 160 12.50 4.59 1.72
CA TRP A 160 11.83 4.11 2.93
C TRP A 160 11.88 5.13 4.08
N PHE A 161 12.92 5.98 4.12
CA PHE A 161 13.15 6.95 5.18
C PHE A 161 12.81 8.39 4.80
N LYS A 162 12.15 8.62 3.66
CA LYS A 162 11.77 9.95 3.17
C LYS A 162 10.26 10.09 3.19
N PHE A 163 9.74 10.80 4.19
CA PHE A 163 8.29 10.92 4.38
C PHE A 163 7.64 11.62 3.21
N GLY A 164 6.65 10.94 2.62
CA GLY A 164 6.07 11.35 1.36
C GLY A 164 4.56 11.48 1.36
N PHE A 165 4.09 12.38 0.51
CA PHE A 165 2.68 12.52 0.18
C PHE A 165 2.48 13.07 -1.25
N PRO A 166 1.58 12.47 -2.06
CA PRO A 166 0.95 11.17 -1.83
C PRO A 166 1.97 10.04 -2.10
N LEU A 167 1.71 8.85 -1.56
CA LEU A 167 2.57 7.68 -1.79
C LEU A 167 2.05 6.89 -3.00
N SER A 168 2.97 6.46 -3.87
CA SER A 168 2.65 5.63 -5.05
C SER A 168 3.06 4.17 -4.81
N TYR A 169 3.89 3.58 -5.68
CA TYR A 169 4.32 2.19 -5.55
C TYR A 169 5.29 1.97 -4.37
N TRP A 170 6.02 3.01 -3.94
CA TRP A 170 6.85 2.96 -2.73
C TRP A 170 6.03 3.27 -1.47
N SER A 171 6.50 2.72 -0.36
CA SER A 171 6.08 3.07 1.00
C SER A 171 7.24 3.72 1.75
N ASP A 172 6.94 4.36 2.87
CA ASP A 172 7.90 4.83 3.86
C ASP A 172 7.59 4.23 5.24
N VAL A 173 8.53 4.38 6.18
CA VAL A 173 8.37 3.90 7.56
C VAL A 173 7.15 4.51 8.25
N LEU A 174 6.74 5.73 7.87
CA LEU A 174 5.55 6.37 8.42
C LEU A 174 4.27 5.65 7.99
N GLU A 175 4.12 5.32 6.70
CA GLU A 175 3.00 4.50 6.22
C GLU A 175 3.00 3.12 6.86
N THR A 176 4.17 2.48 6.99
CA THR A 176 4.29 1.17 7.63
C THR A 176 3.82 1.22 9.09
N ALA A 177 4.29 2.18 9.87
CA ALA A 177 3.89 2.35 11.27
C ALA A 177 2.39 2.66 11.40
N ALA A 178 1.85 3.54 10.55
CA ALA A 178 0.42 3.88 10.55
C ALA A 178 -0.47 2.66 10.25
N VAL A 179 -0.09 1.84 9.25
CA VAL A 179 -0.84 0.61 8.91
C VAL A 179 -0.81 -0.40 10.05
N LEU A 180 0.36 -0.62 10.66
CA LEU A 180 0.50 -1.54 11.80
C LEU A 180 -0.27 -1.02 13.03
N ALA A 181 -0.25 0.29 13.28
CA ALA A 181 -1.03 0.91 14.34
C ALA A 181 -2.55 0.77 14.13
N GLU A 182 -3.06 0.96 12.90
CA GLU A 182 -4.47 0.76 12.53
C GLU A 182 -4.93 -0.69 12.75
N LEU A 183 -4.01 -1.65 12.62
CA LEU A 183 -4.24 -3.07 12.90
C LEU A 183 -4.12 -3.44 14.39
N GLY A 184 -3.88 -2.46 15.28
CA GLY A 184 -3.82 -2.67 16.73
C GLY A 184 -2.41 -2.87 17.28
N TYR A 185 -1.36 -2.75 16.46
CA TYR A 185 0.03 -2.94 16.89
C TYR A 185 0.72 -1.64 17.34
N GLY A 186 -0.03 -0.55 17.55
CA GLY A 186 0.55 0.75 17.92
C GLY A 186 1.34 0.75 19.23
N GLY A 187 1.04 -0.18 20.14
CA GLY A 187 1.79 -0.40 21.39
C GLY A 187 2.79 -1.56 21.34
N ASP A 188 2.99 -2.19 20.18
CA ASP A 188 3.94 -3.30 20.02
C ASP A 188 5.38 -2.78 20.13
N SER A 189 6.20 -3.41 20.97
CA SER A 189 7.58 -2.97 21.22
C SER A 189 8.46 -3.02 19.97
N ARG A 190 8.12 -3.87 18.99
CA ARG A 190 8.82 -3.95 17.69
C ARG A 190 8.62 -2.69 16.84
N LEU A 191 7.61 -1.87 17.10
CA LEU A 191 7.44 -0.56 16.46
C LEU A 191 8.22 0.57 17.14
N ALA A 192 8.71 0.39 18.37
CA ALA A 192 9.34 1.47 19.13
C ALA A 192 10.51 2.14 18.38
N PRO A 193 11.43 1.42 17.69
CA PRO A 193 12.49 2.05 16.90
C PRO A 193 11.95 2.90 15.75
N ALA A 194 10.90 2.42 15.07
CA ALA A 194 10.28 3.13 13.95
C ALA A 194 9.57 4.41 14.43
N ILE A 195 8.85 4.33 15.56
CA ILE A 195 8.22 5.49 16.20
C ILE A 195 9.28 6.50 16.63
N ALA A 196 10.39 6.06 17.24
CA ALA A 196 11.49 6.95 17.62
C ALA A 196 12.12 7.65 16.39
N LEU A 197 12.29 6.94 15.27
CA LEU A 197 12.76 7.52 14.01
C LEU A 197 11.78 8.57 13.49
N ILE A 198 10.47 8.30 13.53
CA ILE A 198 9.43 9.25 13.13
C ILE A 198 9.48 10.50 14.00
N LEU A 199 9.44 10.35 15.33
CA LEU A 199 9.50 11.47 16.27
C LEU A 199 10.80 12.27 16.13
N GLY A 200 11.93 11.62 15.84
CA GLY A 200 13.21 12.29 15.60
C GLY A 200 13.22 13.22 14.38
N LYS A 201 12.24 13.11 13.47
CA LYS A 201 12.06 14.00 12.31
C LYS A 201 11.08 15.15 12.56
N GLN A 202 10.45 15.20 13.74
CA GLN A 202 9.51 16.25 14.12
C GLN A 202 10.26 17.59 14.33
N ASP A 203 9.71 18.69 13.83
CA ASP A 203 10.21 20.03 14.13
C ASP A 203 9.72 20.55 15.50
N ALA A 204 10.26 21.67 15.96
CA ALA A 204 9.90 22.28 17.25
C ALA A 204 8.42 22.72 17.36
N HIS A 205 7.67 22.70 16.26
CA HIS A 205 6.24 23.02 16.21
C HIS A 205 5.36 21.78 16.03
N GLY A 206 5.94 20.58 16.13
CA GLY A 206 5.19 19.34 15.99
C GLY A 206 4.88 18.95 14.54
N ARG A 207 5.68 19.38 13.56
CA ARG A 207 5.43 19.16 12.13
C ARG A 207 6.53 18.36 11.46
N TRP A 208 6.21 17.74 10.34
CA TRP A 208 7.16 16.96 9.53
C TRP A 208 7.32 17.53 8.13
N LYS A 209 8.52 17.36 7.57
CA LYS A 209 8.83 17.83 6.20
C LYS A 209 8.29 16.86 5.15
N LEU A 210 7.87 17.39 4.00
CA LEU A 210 7.66 16.60 2.78
C LEU A 210 9.00 16.27 2.13
N GLU A 211 9.56 15.09 2.38
CA GLU A 211 10.88 14.71 1.88
C GLU A 211 10.83 14.04 0.50
N ASN A 212 9.72 13.39 0.19
CA ASN A 212 9.45 12.74 -1.08
C ASN A 212 8.09 13.17 -1.64
N ALA A 213 8.04 13.56 -2.91
CA ALA A 213 6.81 14.08 -3.51
C ALA A 213 6.74 13.73 -5.00
N LEU A 214 5.52 13.73 -5.53
CA LEU A 214 5.24 13.53 -6.95
C LEU A 214 5.10 14.86 -7.71
N ASN A 215 5.65 15.95 -7.18
CA ASN A 215 5.57 17.27 -7.82
C ASN A 215 6.12 17.22 -9.26
N ARG A 216 5.41 17.85 -10.19
CA ARG A 216 5.64 17.84 -11.65
C ARG A 216 5.47 16.47 -12.32
N LYS A 217 5.00 15.45 -11.60
CA LYS A 217 4.64 14.13 -12.13
C LYS A 217 3.12 13.86 -12.09
N MET A 218 2.35 14.85 -11.63
CA MET A 218 0.89 14.81 -11.51
C MET A 218 0.32 16.09 -12.15
N TRP A 219 -1.00 16.12 -12.32
CA TRP A 219 -1.72 17.29 -12.83
C TRP A 219 -1.60 18.52 -11.92
N ILE A 220 -1.43 18.30 -10.61
CA ILE A 220 -1.34 19.36 -9.60
C ILE A 220 -0.30 18.96 -8.56
N ASP A 221 0.54 19.92 -8.15
CA ASP A 221 1.46 19.78 -7.02
C ASP A 221 0.70 20.03 -5.71
N ILE A 222 0.85 19.14 -4.71
CA ILE A 222 0.10 19.24 -3.46
C ILE A 222 0.74 20.23 -2.49
N GLU A 223 2.04 20.04 -2.20
CA GLU A 223 2.81 20.86 -1.26
C GLU A 223 4.28 20.98 -1.73
N PRO A 224 5.01 22.04 -1.34
CA PRO A 224 6.40 22.20 -1.71
C PRO A 224 7.31 21.20 -0.96
N ARG A 225 8.07 20.42 -1.71
CA ARG A 225 9.08 19.49 -1.16
C ARG A 225 10.11 20.23 -0.31
N GLY A 226 10.49 19.62 0.82
CA GLY A 226 11.47 20.12 1.78
C GLY A 226 10.90 21.10 2.81
N LYS A 227 9.62 21.47 2.71
CA LYS A 227 8.91 22.31 3.68
C LYS A 227 8.06 21.46 4.61
N PRO A 228 7.67 21.98 5.79
CA PRO A 228 6.66 21.34 6.63
C PRO A 228 5.38 21.04 5.84
N SER A 229 4.82 19.85 6.03
CA SER A 229 3.70 19.30 5.28
C SER A 229 2.52 19.01 6.18
N LYS A 230 1.33 19.47 5.79
CA LYS A 230 0.08 19.20 6.52
C LYS A 230 -0.26 17.72 6.47
N TRP A 231 -0.05 17.08 5.32
CA TRP A 231 -0.42 15.68 5.11
C TRP A 231 0.53 14.70 5.79
N VAL A 232 1.83 14.97 5.77
CA VAL A 232 2.78 14.16 6.54
C VAL A 232 2.54 14.36 8.03
N THR A 233 2.32 15.59 8.48
CA THR A 233 2.05 15.90 9.90
C THR A 233 0.74 15.28 10.40
N LEU A 234 -0.32 15.22 9.57
CA LEU A 234 -1.58 14.58 9.96
C LEU A 234 -1.43 13.06 10.17
N ARG A 235 -0.46 12.44 9.49
CA ARG A 235 -0.24 10.99 9.50
C ARG A 235 0.77 10.53 10.56
N ALA A 236 1.57 11.45 11.10
CA ALA A 236 2.65 11.20 12.06
C ALA A 236 2.19 11.49 13.50
#